data_AF-A0A665XBK1-F1
#
_entry.id   AF-A0A665XBK1-F1
#
_cell.length_a   1.000
_cell.length_b   1.000
_cell.length_c   1.000
_cell.angle_alpha   90.00
_cell.angle_beta   90.00
_cell.angle_gamma   90.00
#
_symmetry.space_group_name_H-M   'P 1'
#
loop_
_entity.id
_entity.type
_entity.pdbx_description
1 polymer ?
#
loop_
_entity_poly.entity_id
_entity_poly.type
_entity_poly.pdbx_seq_one_letter_code
_entity_poly.pdbx_strand_id
1 'polypeptide(L)'
;RLAEIANYVDKFYRALNIRVALVGLEVWSDSDKCPVTQDPFTTLHEFLDWRKVKLLPQKPHDNAQLISGVYFQGTTIGMAPIMSMCTVEQSGGIVMDHSENPLGAAVTLAHELGHNFGMNHDTPERGCGCRMTADRGGCIMTPSTGYPFPTVFSTCSKKDLAASLEKGVGMCLYNMPEVKVLYGGQKCGNGYVEEGEECDCGEPEECMNPCCNATTCTLKGDAVCAHGQCCEDCRLKPAGTLCRESSNSCDLPEFCTGANPHCPANVYLHDGHACHSVDGYCYNGICQNHEQQCITLWGPAALIPYRCSKMSVEKATDWLKWCYYQSSFHCRI
;
A
#
# COMPACT_ATOMS: atom_id res chain seq x y z
N ARG A 1 -20.15 -9.11 -2.37
CA ARG A 1 -19.45 -8.83 -1.08
C ARG A 1 -17.99 -8.42 -1.24
N LEU A 2 -17.03 -9.33 -1.49
CA LEU A 2 -15.59 -8.97 -1.53
C LEU A 2 -15.26 -7.88 -2.59
N ALA A 3 -15.89 -7.96 -3.76
CA ALA A 3 -15.79 -6.90 -4.77
C ALA A 3 -16.37 -5.54 -4.30
N GLU A 4 -17.46 -5.54 -3.53
CA GLU A 4 -18.02 -4.30 -2.96
C GLU A 4 -17.08 -3.70 -1.91
N ILE A 5 -16.45 -4.54 -1.08
CA ILE A 5 -15.43 -4.12 -0.12
C ILE A 5 -14.28 -3.41 -0.85
N ALA A 6 -13.75 -4.02 -1.91
CA ALA A 6 -12.69 -3.42 -2.72
C ALA A 6 -13.12 -2.08 -3.34
N ASN A 7 -14.34 -1.99 -3.87
CA ASN A 7 -14.88 -0.75 -4.43
C ASN A 7 -14.99 0.38 -3.39
N TYR A 8 -15.42 0.07 -2.16
CA TYR A 8 -15.43 1.04 -1.07
C TYR A 8 -14.00 1.50 -0.72
N VAL A 9 -13.05 0.58 -0.67
CA VAL A 9 -11.65 0.91 -0.35
C VAL A 9 -11.05 1.80 -1.44
N ASP A 10 -11.23 1.50 -2.74
CA ASP A 10 -10.82 2.40 -3.83
C ASP A 10 -11.42 3.80 -3.63
N LYS A 11 -12.72 3.88 -3.32
CA LYS A 11 -13.40 5.17 -3.08
C LYS A 11 -12.78 5.95 -1.92
N PHE A 12 -12.37 5.31 -0.83
CA PHE A 12 -11.72 6.00 0.30
C PHE A 12 -10.33 6.53 -0.08
N TYR A 13 -9.56 5.76 -0.83
CA TYR A 13 -8.18 6.09 -1.20
C TYR A 13 -8.08 7.12 -2.34
N ARG A 14 -9.12 7.32 -3.15
CA ARG A 14 -9.18 8.41 -4.15
C ARG A 14 -8.88 9.78 -3.54
N ALA A 15 -9.33 10.05 -2.31
CA ALA A 15 -9.04 11.30 -1.59
C ALA A 15 -7.56 11.51 -1.22
N LEU A 16 -6.74 10.46 -1.37
CA LEU A 16 -5.30 10.43 -1.17
C LEU A 16 -4.53 10.31 -2.51
N ASN A 17 -5.22 10.43 -3.65
CA ASN A 17 -4.67 10.21 -4.98
C ASN A 17 -4.07 8.79 -5.16
N ILE A 18 -4.67 7.80 -4.50
CA ILE A 18 -4.32 6.39 -4.62
C ILE A 18 -5.51 5.64 -5.21
N ARG A 19 -5.25 4.73 -6.14
CA ARG A 19 -6.25 3.82 -6.72
C ARG A 19 -5.99 2.42 -6.19
N VAL A 20 -7.05 1.73 -5.76
CA VAL A 20 -6.95 0.36 -5.24
C VAL A 20 -7.65 -0.57 -6.22
N ALA A 21 -6.84 -1.27 -7.03
CA ALA A 21 -7.32 -2.20 -8.03
C ALA A 21 -7.38 -3.64 -7.48
N LEU A 22 -8.53 -4.30 -7.61
CA LEU A 22 -8.66 -5.71 -7.27
C LEU A 22 -8.13 -6.58 -8.43
N VAL A 23 -6.84 -6.93 -8.36
CA VAL A 23 -6.12 -7.75 -9.36
C VAL A 23 -6.17 -9.26 -9.06
N GLY A 24 -6.82 -9.67 -7.99
CA GLY A 24 -6.86 -11.07 -7.61
C GLY A 24 -7.83 -11.33 -6.48
N LEU A 25 -8.56 -12.45 -6.58
CA LEU A 25 -9.49 -12.89 -5.57
C LEU A 25 -9.37 -14.40 -5.42
N GLU A 26 -9.08 -14.87 -4.21
CA GLU A 26 -9.02 -16.29 -3.87
C GLU A 26 -9.95 -16.56 -2.69
N VAL A 27 -10.81 -17.57 -2.83
CA VAL A 27 -11.73 -18.01 -1.78
C VAL A 27 -11.38 -19.44 -1.40
N TRP A 28 -11.02 -19.65 -0.13
CA TRP A 28 -10.65 -20.95 0.42
C TRP A 28 -11.87 -21.80 0.73
N SER A 29 -12.59 -22.22 -0.31
CA SER A 29 -13.84 -22.98 -0.18
C SER A 29 -13.64 -24.43 0.26
N ASP A 30 -12.45 -24.99 0.04
CA ASP A 30 -12.12 -26.37 0.39
C ASP A 30 -11.50 -26.48 1.79
N SER A 31 -10.50 -25.65 2.08
CA SER A 31 -9.82 -25.58 3.37
C SER A 31 -8.94 -24.34 3.43
N ASP A 32 -8.71 -23.84 4.66
CA ASP A 32 -7.79 -22.73 4.88
C ASP A 32 -6.37 -23.10 4.43
N LYS A 33 -5.70 -22.18 3.72
CA LYS A 33 -4.34 -22.43 3.18
C LYS A 33 -3.23 -22.08 4.17
N CYS A 34 -3.58 -21.43 5.27
CA CYS A 34 -2.74 -21.20 6.44
C CYS A 34 -3.62 -21.25 7.71
N PRO A 35 -3.05 -21.44 8.90
CA PRO A 35 -3.81 -21.36 10.14
C PRO A 35 -4.50 -20.00 10.33
N VAL A 36 -5.82 -20.01 10.51
CA VAL A 36 -6.62 -18.83 10.89
C VAL A 36 -7.16 -19.05 12.29
N THR A 37 -6.62 -18.31 13.26
CA THR A 37 -6.90 -18.53 14.69
C THR A 37 -7.53 -17.30 15.32
N GLN A 38 -7.96 -17.41 16.58
CA GLN A 38 -8.45 -16.24 17.32
C GLN A 38 -7.31 -15.30 17.73
N ASP A 39 -6.04 -15.73 17.68
CA ASP A 39 -4.91 -14.84 17.88
C ASP A 39 -4.59 -14.10 16.56
N PRO A 40 -4.78 -12.77 16.49
CA PRO A 40 -4.54 -12.00 15.28
C PRO A 40 -3.04 -11.98 14.91
N PHE A 41 -2.13 -12.05 15.89
CA PHE A 41 -0.69 -12.05 15.61
C PHE A 41 -0.27 -13.32 14.87
N THR A 42 -0.65 -14.49 15.39
CA THR A 42 -0.40 -15.77 14.73
C THR A 42 -1.02 -15.80 13.33
N THR A 43 -2.29 -15.36 13.20
CA THR A 43 -2.99 -15.38 11.91
C THR A 43 -2.31 -14.48 10.87
N LEU A 44 -1.90 -13.26 11.26
CA LEU A 44 -1.18 -12.35 10.38
C LEU A 44 0.16 -12.92 9.92
N HIS A 45 0.93 -13.50 10.85
CA HIS A 45 2.22 -14.11 10.55
C HIS A 45 2.09 -15.25 9.52
N GLU A 46 1.19 -16.20 9.79
CA GLU A 46 0.95 -17.35 8.92
C GLU A 46 0.42 -16.93 7.53
N PHE A 47 -0.45 -15.91 7.48
CA PHE A 47 -0.96 -15.38 6.21
C PHE A 47 0.13 -14.71 5.37
N LEU A 48 0.98 -13.89 5.99
CA LEU A 48 2.08 -13.22 5.30
C LEU A 48 3.15 -14.21 4.80
N ASP A 49 3.46 -15.24 5.59
CA ASP A 49 4.34 -16.32 5.16
C ASP A 49 3.74 -17.10 3.98
N TRP A 50 2.45 -17.45 4.06
CA TRP A 50 1.74 -18.07 2.94
C TRP A 50 1.74 -17.18 1.69
N ARG A 51 1.49 -15.87 1.85
CA ARG A 51 1.54 -14.89 0.75
C ARG A 51 2.90 -14.94 0.07
N LYS A 52 3.98 -14.85 0.85
CA LYS A 52 5.36 -14.86 0.36
C LYS A 52 5.71 -16.14 -0.39
N VAL A 53 5.40 -17.30 0.17
CA VAL A 53 5.91 -18.59 -0.34
C VAL A 53 4.96 -19.28 -1.33
N LYS A 54 3.67 -18.96 -1.33
CA LYS A 54 2.65 -19.59 -2.18
C LYS A 54 2.00 -18.61 -3.14
N LEU A 55 1.45 -17.50 -2.66
CA LEU A 55 0.63 -16.62 -3.49
C LEU A 55 1.48 -15.80 -4.46
N LEU A 56 2.49 -15.09 -3.95
CA LEU A 56 3.30 -14.14 -4.71
C LEU A 56 4.03 -14.79 -5.91
N PRO A 57 4.60 -16.02 -5.81
CA PRO A 57 5.18 -16.70 -6.97
C PRO A 57 4.18 -17.08 -8.07
N GLN A 58 2.89 -17.22 -7.73
CA GLN A 58 1.85 -17.62 -8.68
C GLN A 58 1.11 -16.42 -9.27
N LYS A 59 0.94 -15.35 -8.49
CA LYS A 59 0.18 -14.16 -8.84
C LYS A 59 0.94 -12.93 -8.34
N PRO A 60 1.62 -12.17 -9.22
CA PRO A 60 2.23 -10.90 -8.86
C PRO A 60 1.16 -9.91 -8.36
N HIS A 61 1.41 -9.27 -7.22
CA HIS A 61 0.52 -8.26 -6.62
C HIS A 61 1.28 -7.43 -5.57
N ASP A 62 0.82 -6.20 -5.35
CA ASP A 62 1.50 -5.24 -4.48
C ASP A 62 1.23 -5.50 -2.99
N ASN A 63 0.00 -5.88 -2.65
CA ASN A 63 -0.50 -6.09 -1.30
C ASN A 63 -1.60 -7.17 -1.27
N ALA A 64 -1.70 -7.93 -0.18
CA ALA A 64 -2.79 -8.90 0.00
C ALA A 64 -3.45 -8.76 1.38
N GLN A 65 -4.78 -8.83 1.41
CA GLN A 65 -5.56 -8.72 2.65
C GLN A 65 -6.40 -9.98 2.83
N LEU A 66 -6.27 -10.66 3.98
CA LEU A 66 -7.09 -11.81 4.34
C LEU A 66 -8.35 -11.33 5.04
N ILE A 67 -9.52 -11.63 4.46
CA ILE A 67 -10.82 -11.37 5.10
C ILE A 67 -11.31 -12.67 5.72
N SER A 68 -11.57 -12.67 7.02
CA SER A 68 -11.94 -13.86 7.81
C SER A 68 -13.23 -13.65 8.61
N GLY A 69 -14.04 -14.70 8.75
CA GLY A 69 -15.19 -14.74 9.66
C GLY A 69 -14.83 -15.16 11.10
N VAL A 70 -13.55 -15.43 11.38
CA VAL A 70 -13.08 -15.78 12.72
C VAL A 70 -13.04 -14.53 13.60
N TYR A 71 -13.57 -14.66 14.82
CA TYR A 71 -13.52 -13.61 15.83
C TYR A 71 -12.15 -13.61 16.51
N PHE A 72 -11.40 -12.52 16.35
CA PHE A 72 -10.12 -12.35 17.03
C PHE A 72 -10.31 -12.01 18.52
N GLN A 73 -9.34 -12.38 19.35
CA GLN A 73 -9.38 -12.12 20.79
C GLN A 73 -9.32 -10.62 21.10
N GLY A 74 -10.08 -10.23 22.12
CA GLY A 74 -10.12 -8.84 22.59
C GLY A 74 -11.03 -7.96 21.74
N THR A 75 -10.52 -6.81 21.32
CA THR A 75 -11.24 -5.80 20.52
C THR A 75 -10.67 -5.63 19.12
N THR A 76 -9.67 -6.43 18.77
CA THR A 76 -8.99 -6.39 17.48
C THR A 76 -9.92 -6.92 16.40
N ILE A 77 -10.09 -6.14 15.33
CA ILE A 77 -10.89 -6.52 14.16
C ILE A 77 -10.05 -6.56 12.88
N GLY A 78 -8.79 -6.18 12.96
CA GLY A 78 -7.83 -6.19 11.87
C GLY A 78 -6.41 -6.02 12.40
N MET A 79 -5.42 -6.38 11.59
CA MET A 79 -4.01 -6.15 11.91
C MET A 79 -3.15 -6.13 10.65
N ALA A 80 -2.24 -5.17 10.56
CA ALA A 80 -1.28 -5.07 9.47
C ALA A 80 0.07 -4.49 9.95
N PRO A 81 1.20 -4.88 9.31
CA PRO A 81 2.48 -4.24 9.57
C PRO A 81 2.51 -2.80 9.04
N ILE A 82 3.22 -1.93 9.75
CA ILE A 82 3.35 -0.51 9.39
C ILE A 82 4.51 -0.32 8.38
N MET A 83 4.33 0.56 7.39
CA MET A 83 5.36 0.88 6.36
C MET A 83 5.83 -0.34 5.55
N SER A 84 4.96 -1.33 5.37
CA SER A 84 5.31 -2.59 4.70
C SER A 84 4.83 -2.70 3.26
N MET A 85 4.15 -1.68 2.72
CA MET A 85 3.68 -1.68 1.33
C MET A 85 4.84 -1.98 0.36
N CYS A 86 4.57 -2.84 -0.62
CA CYS A 86 5.53 -3.39 -1.59
C CYS A 86 6.61 -4.34 -1.05
N THR A 87 6.70 -4.58 0.26
CA THR A 87 7.65 -5.57 0.77
C THR A 87 7.20 -6.99 0.42
N VAL A 88 8.17 -7.86 0.14
CA VAL A 88 7.92 -9.27 -0.18
C VAL A 88 7.35 -10.00 1.04
N GLU A 89 7.85 -9.67 2.23
CA GLU A 89 7.50 -10.31 3.49
C GLU A 89 6.19 -9.80 4.09
N GLN A 90 5.96 -8.48 4.09
CA GLN A 90 5.02 -7.87 5.02
C GLN A 90 3.92 -7.02 4.37
N SER A 91 3.87 -6.94 3.02
CA SER A 91 2.84 -6.17 2.32
C SER A 91 1.48 -6.89 2.34
N GLY A 92 0.79 -6.75 3.46
CA GLY A 92 -0.55 -7.28 3.65
C GLY A 92 -1.10 -7.07 5.05
N GLY A 93 -2.28 -7.65 5.30
CA GLY A 93 -2.97 -7.56 6.57
C GLY A 93 -4.09 -8.58 6.71
N ILE A 94 -4.70 -8.64 7.89
CA ILE A 94 -5.85 -9.48 8.20
C ILE A 94 -7.02 -8.59 8.62
N VAL A 95 -8.23 -8.96 8.23
CA VAL A 95 -9.47 -8.21 8.45
C VAL A 95 -10.57 -9.18 8.88
N MET A 96 -11.25 -8.87 9.99
CA MET A 96 -12.44 -9.58 10.45
C MET A 96 -13.67 -9.06 9.70
N ASP A 97 -14.49 -9.94 9.13
CA ASP A 97 -15.78 -9.59 8.53
C ASP A 97 -16.86 -9.45 9.63
N HIS A 98 -16.82 -8.32 10.33
CA HIS A 98 -17.51 -8.11 11.62
C HIS A 98 -18.93 -7.55 11.52
N SER A 99 -19.45 -7.33 10.30
CA SER A 99 -20.72 -6.64 10.07
C SER A 99 -21.41 -7.17 8.81
N GLU A 100 -22.73 -7.35 8.85
CA GLU A 100 -23.52 -7.70 7.65
C GLU A 100 -23.38 -6.64 6.54
N ASN A 101 -23.20 -5.37 6.90
CA ASN A 101 -22.89 -4.33 5.92
C ASN A 101 -21.41 -4.44 5.49
N PRO A 102 -21.10 -4.63 4.19
CA PRO A 102 -19.72 -4.74 3.67
C PRO A 102 -18.88 -3.50 3.97
N LEU A 103 -19.51 -2.35 4.22
CA LEU A 103 -18.82 -1.13 4.64
C LEU A 103 -17.99 -1.33 5.92
N GLY A 104 -18.45 -2.17 6.85
CA GLY A 104 -17.72 -2.45 8.10
C GLY A 104 -16.35 -3.07 7.85
N ALA A 105 -16.30 -4.14 7.04
CA ALA A 105 -15.06 -4.78 6.64
C ALA A 105 -14.20 -3.88 5.71
N ALA A 106 -14.83 -3.09 4.84
CA ALA A 106 -14.11 -2.15 3.97
C ALA A 106 -13.37 -1.06 4.73
N VAL A 107 -13.95 -0.52 5.80
CA VAL A 107 -13.28 0.45 6.65
C VAL A 107 -12.10 -0.18 7.37
N THR A 108 -12.26 -1.39 7.91
CA THR A 108 -11.15 -2.10 8.55
C THR A 108 -10.05 -2.40 7.54
N LEU A 109 -10.38 -2.87 6.33
CA LEU A 109 -9.38 -3.09 5.28
C LEU A 109 -8.65 -1.80 4.90
N ALA A 110 -9.37 -0.69 4.77
CA ALA A 110 -8.74 0.60 4.49
C ALA A 110 -7.86 1.09 5.65
N HIS A 111 -8.21 0.77 6.89
CA HIS A 111 -7.36 1.04 8.06
C HIS A 111 -6.05 0.23 8.01
N GLU A 112 -6.14 -1.08 7.78
CA GLU A 112 -4.98 -1.97 7.71
C GLU A 112 -4.07 -1.66 6.52
N LEU A 113 -4.67 -1.35 5.36
CA LEU A 113 -3.92 -0.86 4.21
C LEU A 113 -3.24 0.48 4.53
N GLY A 114 -3.84 1.33 5.37
CA GLY A 114 -3.26 2.58 5.86
C GLY A 114 -1.99 2.33 6.67
N HIS A 115 -1.99 1.33 7.55
CA HIS A 115 -0.78 0.88 8.25
C HIS A 115 0.29 0.44 7.25
N ASN A 116 -0.03 -0.38 6.25
CA ASN A 116 0.96 -0.77 5.23
C ASN A 116 1.56 0.45 4.51
N PHE A 117 0.77 1.50 4.27
CA PHE A 117 1.23 2.78 3.74
C PHE A 117 2.03 3.65 4.73
N GLY A 118 2.12 3.27 6.00
CA GLY A 118 2.87 3.98 7.04
C GLY A 118 2.05 4.94 7.89
N MET A 119 0.72 4.94 7.76
CA MET A 119 -0.16 5.77 8.57
C MET A 119 -0.27 5.20 9.98
N ASN A 120 -0.08 6.04 11.00
CA ASN A 120 -0.27 5.64 12.39
C ASN A 120 -1.66 6.06 12.87
N HIS A 121 -2.09 5.51 14.01
CA HIS A 121 -3.38 5.88 14.58
C HIS A 121 -3.52 7.38 14.87
N ASP A 122 -4.73 7.90 14.66
CA ASP A 122 -5.14 9.25 15.07
C ASP A 122 -5.42 9.28 16.57
N THR A 123 -4.47 9.77 17.38
CA THR A 123 -4.64 9.88 18.83
C THR A 123 -4.48 11.31 19.35
N PRO A 124 -5.12 11.66 20.49
CA PRO A 124 -4.95 12.96 21.12
C PRO A 124 -3.49 13.27 21.49
N GLU A 125 -2.71 12.25 21.88
CA GLU A 125 -1.30 12.40 22.27
C GLU A 125 -0.42 12.84 21.10
N ARG A 126 -0.78 12.44 19.87
CA ARG A 126 -0.12 12.90 18.63
C ARG A 126 -0.60 14.28 18.18
N GLY A 127 -1.57 14.88 18.87
CA GLY A 127 -2.25 16.08 18.42
C GLY A 127 -3.07 15.88 17.15
N CYS A 128 -3.47 14.64 16.85
CA CYS A 128 -4.22 14.29 15.66
C CYS A 128 -5.71 14.45 15.91
N GLY A 129 -6.31 15.48 15.32
CA GLY A 129 -7.75 15.70 15.32
C GLY A 129 -8.38 15.24 14.00
N CYS A 130 -9.50 14.52 14.09
CA CYS A 130 -10.36 14.29 12.94
C CYS A 130 -11.33 15.45 12.76
N ARG A 131 -11.41 16.02 11.55
CA ARG A 131 -12.42 17.06 11.25
C ARG A 131 -13.85 16.51 11.32
N MET A 132 -14.02 15.22 11.08
CA MET A 132 -15.30 14.53 11.26
C MET A 132 -15.45 14.12 12.71
N THR A 133 -16.56 14.52 13.31
CA THR A 133 -16.91 14.16 14.68
C THR A 133 -17.27 12.67 14.76
N ALA A 134 -17.17 12.07 15.95
CA ALA A 134 -17.44 10.65 16.16
C ALA A 134 -18.88 10.24 15.79
N ASP A 135 -19.87 11.11 16.01
CA ASP A 135 -21.26 10.92 15.60
C ASP A 135 -21.46 10.90 14.08
N ARG A 136 -20.48 11.42 13.32
CA ARG A 136 -20.40 11.34 11.85
C ARG A 136 -19.41 10.29 11.36
N GLY A 137 -18.94 9.45 12.28
CA GLY A 137 -18.13 8.26 12.04
C GLY A 137 -16.63 8.43 12.25
N GLY A 138 -16.15 9.66 12.45
CA GLY A 138 -14.72 9.91 12.68
C GLY A 138 -13.85 9.68 11.45
N CYS A 139 -12.59 9.31 11.69
CA CYS A 139 -11.57 9.09 10.65
C CYS A 139 -11.14 7.63 10.61
N ILE A 140 -10.75 7.15 9.42
CA ILE A 140 -10.39 5.74 9.18
C ILE A 140 -9.27 5.27 10.12
N MET A 141 -8.25 6.09 10.36
CA MET A 141 -7.10 5.74 11.21
C MET A 141 -7.34 5.94 12.72
N THR A 142 -8.57 6.13 13.17
CA THR A 142 -8.87 6.15 14.62
C THR A 142 -8.62 4.76 15.22
N PRO A 143 -8.03 4.63 16.44
CA PRO A 143 -7.71 3.32 17.05
C PRO A 143 -8.89 2.37 17.25
N SER A 144 -10.11 2.88 17.21
CA SER A 144 -11.32 2.11 17.41
C SER A 144 -12.36 2.57 16.40
N THR A 145 -13.01 1.60 15.76
CA THR A 145 -14.12 1.87 14.84
C THR A 145 -15.46 1.79 15.57
N GLY A 146 -16.44 2.55 15.09
CA GLY A 146 -17.79 2.57 15.62
C GLY A 146 -18.81 2.78 14.51
N TYR A 147 -20.09 2.85 14.90
CA TYR A 147 -21.15 3.25 13.99
C TYR A 147 -21.54 4.72 14.24
N PRO A 148 -21.74 5.54 13.19
CA PRO A 148 -21.57 5.24 11.76
C PRO A 148 -20.10 5.01 11.37
N PHE A 149 -19.85 4.25 10.30
CA PHE A 149 -18.48 3.90 9.89
C PHE A 149 -17.72 5.11 9.26
N PRO A 150 -16.43 5.33 9.59
CA PRO A 150 -15.63 6.40 9.01
C PRO A 150 -15.38 6.19 7.52
N THR A 151 -15.36 7.28 6.75
CA THR A 151 -15.14 7.23 5.29
C THR A 151 -14.05 8.19 4.82
N VAL A 152 -13.35 8.85 5.76
CA VAL A 152 -12.34 9.87 5.46
C VAL A 152 -11.06 9.64 6.27
N PHE A 153 -9.93 10.04 5.69
CA PHE A 153 -8.63 10.07 6.35
C PHE A 153 -8.39 11.43 7.02
N SER A 154 -7.64 11.44 8.13
CA SER A 154 -7.28 12.68 8.83
C SER A 154 -6.15 13.43 8.12
N THR A 155 -5.85 14.64 8.58
CA THR A 155 -4.65 15.37 8.14
C THR A 155 -3.36 14.71 8.61
N CYS A 156 -3.37 14.00 9.75
CA CYS A 156 -2.22 13.23 10.21
C CYS A 156 -1.97 12.03 9.29
N SER A 157 -3.01 11.30 8.89
CA SER A 157 -2.86 10.19 7.94
C SER A 157 -2.24 10.64 6.62
N LYS A 158 -2.65 11.81 6.10
CA LYS A 158 -2.06 12.41 4.89
C LYS A 158 -0.58 12.75 5.06
N LYS A 159 -0.21 13.29 6.22
CA LYS A 159 1.18 13.64 6.54
C LYS A 159 2.05 12.38 6.69
N ASP A 160 1.53 11.36 7.38
CA ASP A 160 2.21 10.09 7.55
C ASP A 160 2.43 9.38 6.20
N LEU A 161 1.41 9.38 5.33
CA LEU A 161 1.52 8.86 3.97
C LEU A 161 2.60 9.58 3.18
N ALA A 162 2.59 10.92 3.14
CA ALA A 162 3.60 11.69 2.42
C ALA A 162 5.02 11.38 2.91
N ALA A 163 5.23 11.37 4.23
CA ALA A 163 6.52 11.04 4.82
C ALA A 163 6.96 9.58 4.56
N SER A 164 6.01 8.66 4.41
CA SER A 164 6.26 7.26 4.08
C SER A 164 6.68 7.10 2.62
N LEU A 165 5.97 7.75 1.69
CA LEU A 165 6.31 7.75 0.26
C LEU A 165 7.67 8.42 -0.01
N GLU A 166 8.00 9.50 0.70
CA GLU A 166 9.33 10.14 0.64
C GLU A 166 10.47 9.20 1.07
N LYS A 167 10.20 8.23 1.94
CA LYS A 167 11.17 7.20 2.33
C LYS A 167 11.29 6.07 1.31
N GLY A 168 10.48 6.07 0.26
CA GLY A 168 10.43 5.02 -0.75
C GLY A 168 9.41 3.92 -0.46
N VAL A 169 8.52 4.07 0.53
CA VAL A 169 7.39 3.12 0.65
C VAL A 169 6.51 3.25 -0.60
N GLY A 170 6.06 2.14 -1.19
CA GLY A 170 5.23 2.17 -2.39
C GLY A 170 5.99 2.09 -3.73
N MET A 171 7.27 1.67 -3.76
CA MET A 171 8.03 1.57 -5.02
C MET A 171 7.35 0.75 -6.12
N CYS A 172 6.57 -0.27 -5.76
CA CYS A 172 5.82 -1.13 -6.67
C CYS A 172 4.52 -0.49 -7.21
N LEU A 173 4.13 0.71 -6.77
CA LEU A 173 2.82 1.29 -7.09
C LEU A 173 2.83 2.24 -8.31
N TYR A 174 3.96 2.37 -8.99
CA TYR A 174 4.13 3.30 -10.11
C TYR A 174 3.84 2.68 -11.49
N ASN A 175 3.55 1.38 -11.54
CA ASN A 175 3.02 0.74 -12.74
C ASN A 175 1.48 0.67 -12.70
N MET A 176 0.89 0.72 -13.88
CA MET A 176 -0.53 0.41 -14.03
C MET A 176 -0.74 -1.11 -13.89
N PRO A 177 -1.79 -1.57 -13.19
CA PRO A 177 -2.12 -2.98 -13.13
C PRO A 177 -2.49 -3.49 -14.53
N GLU A 178 -2.16 -4.75 -14.82
CA GLU A 178 -2.58 -5.37 -16.07
C GLU A 178 -4.11 -5.53 -16.11
N VAL A 179 -4.70 -4.90 -17.12
CA VAL A 179 -6.14 -4.79 -17.34
C VAL A 179 -6.87 -6.14 -17.35
N LYS A 180 -6.24 -7.20 -17.86
CA LYS A 180 -6.84 -8.54 -17.97
C LYS A 180 -7.12 -9.19 -16.61
N VAL A 181 -6.58 -8.63 -15.54
CA VAL A 181 -6.63 -9.22 -14.20
C VAL A 181 -7.61 -8.46 -13.28
N LEU A 182 -8.28 -7.41 -13.76
CA LEU A 182 -9.24 -6.65 -12.97
C LEU A 182 -10.55 -7.41 -12.77
N TYR A 183 -10.93 -7.56 -11.51
CA TYR A 183 -12.17 -8.24 -11.12
C TYR A 183 -13.35 -7.26 -11.15
N GLY A 184 -14.40 -7.57 -11.91
CA GLY A 184 -15.57 -6.70 -12.11
C GLY A 184 -16.00 -6.56 -13.57
N GLY A 185 -15.13 -6.95 -14.50
CA GLY A 185 -15.36 -6.83 -15.93
C GLY A 185 -15.18 -5.39 -16.44
N GLN A 186 -15.11 -5.26 -17.76
CA GLN A 186 -14.94 -3.96 -18.43
C GLN A 186 -16.09 -3.03 -18.11
N LYS A 187 -15.79 -1.86 -17.54
CA LYS A 187 -16.79 -0.84 -17.23
C LYS A 187 -16.22 0.57 -17.40
N CYS A 188 -16.56 1.16 -18.53
CA CYS A 188 -16.34 2.58 -18.78
C CYS A 188 -16.88 3.47 -17.65
N GLY A 189 -16.03 4.38 -17.18
CA GLY A 189 -16.28 5.33 -16.09
C GLY A 189 -15.78 4.85 -14.73
N ASN A 190 -15.09 3.71 -14.65
CA ASN A 190 -14.49 3.22 -13.41
C ASN A 190 -13.08 3.80 -13.17
N GLY A 191 -12.53 4.54 -14.14
CA GLY A 191 -11.24 5.21 -14.09
C GLY A 191 -10.04 4.28 -14.34
N TYR A 192 -10.24 3.10 -14.93
CA TYR A 192 -9.19 2.22 -15.42
C TYR A 192 -9.36 2.07 -16.92
N VAL A 193 -8.29 2.23 -17.69
CA VAL A 193 -8.36 2.01 -19.15
C VAL A 193 -8.39 0.51 -19.39
N GLU A 194 -9.55 -0.02 -19.73
CA GLU A 194 -9.73 -1.46 -19.94
C GLU A 194 -9.63 -1.90 -21.42
N GLU A 195 -9.65 -3.21 -21.69
CA GLU A 195 -9.52 -3.71 -23.06
C GLU A 195 -10.74 -3.24 -23.89
N GLY A 196 -10.48 -2.52 -24.99
CA GLY A 196 -11.53 -1.89 -25.81
C GLY A 196 -11.77 -0.41 -25.49
N GLU A 197 -11.15 0.12 -24.43
CA GLU A 197 -11.18 1.54 -24.08
C GLU A 197 -9.87 2.22 -24.50
N GLU A 198 -9.96 3.47 -24.95
CA GLU A 198 -8.79 4.29 -25.27
C GLU A 198 -8.43 5.24 -24.11
N CYS A 199 -9.40 5.52 -23.23
CA CYS A 199 -9.26 6.35 -22.05
C CYS A 199 -10.42 6.11 -21.07
N ASP A 200 -10.19 6.26 -19.77
CA ASP A 200 -11.26 6.32 -18.77
C ASP A 200 -10.91 7.39 -17.71
N CYS A 201 -11.74 8.41 -17.62
CA CYS A 201 -11.59 9.55 -16.70
C CYS A 201 -12.63 9.57 -15.58
N GLY A 202 -13.33 8.46 -15.34
CA GLY A 202 -14.43 8.36 -14.40
C GLY A 202 -15.80 8.64 -15.02
N GLU A 203 -16.82 8.67 -14.17
CA GLU A 203 -18.20 8.97 -14.58
C GLU A 203 -18.30 10.39 -15.20
N PRO A 204 -19.28 10.66 -16.09
CA PRO A 204 -19.38 11.92 -16.82
C PRO A 204 -19.39 13.18 -15.95
N GLU A 205 -19.94 13.09 -14.74
CA GLU A 205 -20.00 14.21 -13.78
C GLU A 205 -18.65 14.50 -13.12
N GLU A 206 -17.75 13.52 -13.05
CA GLU A 206 -16.43 13.61 -12.40
C GLU A 206 -15.30 13.87 -13.42
N CYS A 207 -15.50 13.48 -14.68
CA CYS A 207 -14.47 13.59 -15.70
C CYS A 207 -14.17 15.05 -16.09
N MET A 208 -12.99 15.52 -15.68
CA MET A 208 -12.45 16.83 -16.07
C MET A 208 -11.47 16.76 -17.25
N ASN A 209 -11.24 15.57 -17.82
CA ASN A 209 -10.24 15.35 -18.85
C ASN A 209 -10.73 15.81 -20.24
N PRO A 210 -10.13 16.84 -20.86
CA PRO A 210 -10.57 17.34 -22.16
C PRO A 210 -10.30 16.35 -23.30
N CYS A 211 -9.36 15.42 -23.12
CA CYS A 211 -8.91 14.47 -24.12
C CYS A 211 -9.78 13.20 -24.16
N CYS A 212 -10.62 12.96 -23.14
CA CYS A 212 -11.39 11.74 -23.01
C CYS A 212 -12.90 11.98 -23.08
N ASN A 213 -13.61 11.11 -23.79
CA ASN A 213 -15.07 11.06 -23.77
C ASN A 213 -15.55 10.09 -22.69
N ALA A 214 -15.96 10.62 -21.53
CA ALA A 214 -16.40 9.83 -20.38
C ALA A 214 -17.59 8.90 -20.65
N THR A 215 -18.42 9.19 -21.66
CA THR A 215 -19.59 8.33 -21.97
C THR A 215 -19.21 7.12 -22.81
N THR A 216 -18.14 7.23 -23.61
CA THR A 216 -17.75 6.18 -24.57
C THR A 216 -16.37 5.57 -24.26
N CYS A 217 -15.62 6.14 -23.33
CA CYS A 217 -14.24 5.77 -23.01
C CYS A 217 -13.30 5.76 -24.24
N THR A 218 -13.52 6.71 -25.13
CA THR A 218 -12.73 6.94 -26.34
C THR A 218 -12.06 8.30 -26.31
N LEU A 219 -10.93 8.43 -27.02
CA LEU A 219 -10.25 9.71 -27.17
C LEU A 219 -11.12 10.70 -27.96
N LYS A 220 -10.99 11.99 -27.61
CA LYS A 220 -11.70 13.09 -28.29
C LYS A 220 -10.85 13.67 -29.41
N GLY A 221 -11.41 13.75 -30.62
CA GLY A 221 -10.77 14.41 -31.76
C GLY A 221 -9.43 13.78 -32.13
N ASP A 222 -8.39 14.60 -32.26
CA ASP A 222 -7.03 14.15 -32.64
C ASP A 222 -6.13 13.84 -31.44
N ALA A 223 -6.73 13.61 -30.25
CA ALA A 223 -6.00 13.24 -29.06
C ALA A 223 -5.25 11.91 -29.28
N VAL A 224 -4.01 11.86 -28.81
CA VAL A 224 -3.16 10.65 -28.84
C VAL A 224 -3.13 9.97 -27.48
N CYS A 225 -3.34 10.74 -26.42
CA CYS A 225 -3.40 10.26 -25.06
C CYS A 225 -4.38 11.11 -24.26
N ALA A 226 -4.82 10.57 -23.13
CA ALA A 226 -5.62 11.29 -22.14
C ALA A 226 -5.01 11.23 -20.73
N HIS A 227 -4.34 10.13 -20.38
CA HIS A 227 -3.87 9.87 -19.02
C HIS A 227 -2.35 9.65 -19.00
N GLY A 228 -1.77 9.67 -17.80
CA GLY A 228 -0.35 9.38 -17.58
C GLY A 228 0.54 10.62 -17.55
N GLN A 229 1.65 10.52 -16.80
CA GLN A 229 2.58 11.63 -16.55
C GLN A 229 3.33 12.10 -17.82
N CYS A 230 3.33 11.26 -18.86
CA CYS A 230 3.91 11.55 -20.18
C CYS A 230 2.86 12.00 -21.21
N CYS A 231 1.64 12.33 -20.78
CA CYS A 231 0.63 12.98 -21.59
C CYS A 231 0.49 14.46 -21.21
N GLU A 232 0.58 15.35 -22.18
CA GLU A 232 0.41 16.80 -22.02
C GLU A 232 -0.38 17.35 -23.20
N ASP A 233 -1.42 18.13 -22.94
CA ASP A 233 -2.31 18.69 -23.98
C ASP A 233 -2.78 17.64 -25.01
N CYS A 234 -3.17 16.46 -24.51
CA CYS A 234 -3.62 15.31 -25.31
C CYS A 234 -2.55 14.74 -26.27
N ARG A 235 -1.27 15.06 -26.07
CA ARG A 235 -0.12 14.60 -26.85
C ARG A 235 0.95 13.96 -25.97
N LEU A 236 1.74 13.08 -26.58
CA LEU A 236 2.86 12.44 -25.89
C LEU A 236 3.99 13.46 -25.68
N LYS A 237 4.50 13.53 -24.46
CA LYS A 237 5.72 14.29 -24.15
C LYS A 237 6.92 13.72 -24.91
N PRO A 238 7.88 14.55 -25.35
CA PRO A 238 9.08 14.08 -26.05
C PRO A 238 9.90 13.08 -25.24
N ALA A 239 10.61 12.20 -25.94
CA ALA A 239 11.55 11.27 -25.32
C ALA A 239 12.61 12.01 -24.49
N GLY A 240 12.90 11.52 -23.29
CA GLY A 240 13.84 12.16 -22.36
C GLY A 240 13.22 13.24 -21.47
N THR A 241 11.91 13.49 -21.55
CA THR A 241 11.22 14.40 -20.62
C THR A 241 11.06 13.74 -19.26
N LEU A 242 11.51 14.38 -18.18
CA LEU A 242 11.37 13.85 -16.82
C LEU A 242 9.89 13.66 -16.46
N CYS A 243 9.50 12.45 -16.03
CA CYS A 243 8.13 12.14 -15.62
C CYS A 243 7.99 11.72 -14.16
N ARG A 244 9.08 11.27 -13.52
CA ARG A 244 9.13 11.02 -12.09
C ARG A 244 10.51 11.39 -11.54
N GLU A 245 10.51 12.16 -10.45
CA GLU A 245 11.71 12.48 -9.70
C GLU A 245 12.11 11.33 -8.77
N SER A 246 13.38 11.26 -8.42
CA SER A 246 13.87 10.38 -7.37
C SER A 246 13.30 10.83 -6.02
N SER A 247 12.63 9.92 -5.32
CA SER A 247 12.05 10.17 -3.99
C SER A 247 13.09 10.17 -2.87
N ASN A 248 14.17 9.39 -3.00
CA ASN A 248 15.22 9.26 -2.01
C ASN A 248 16.56 8.85 -2.63
N SER A 249 17.61 8.71 -1.82
CA SER A 249 18.97 8.39 -2.27
C SER A 249 19.14 6.99 -2.89
N CYS A 250 18.15 6.11 -2.75
CA CYS A 250 18.10 4.76 -3.31
C CYS A 250 17.23 4.66 -4.56
N ASP A 251 16.60 5.75 -4.99
CA ASP A 251 15.64 5.80 -6.08
C ASP A 251 16.23 6.53 -7.29
N LEU A 252 15.85 6.14 -8.51
CA LEU A 252 16.32 6.74 -9.76
C LEU A 252 15.17 7.49 -10.45
N PRO A 253 15.44 8.58 -11.18
CA PRO A 253 14.40 9.27 -11.95
C PRO A 253 14.02 8.51 -13.22
N GLU A 254 12.76 8.63 -13.66
CA GLU A 254 12.30 8.12 -14.96
C GLU A 254 11.93 9.24 -15.93
N PHE A 255 12.09 8.90 -17.20
CA PHE A 255 11.89 9.80 -18.32
C PHE A 255 10.93 9.18 -19.33
N CYS A 256 10.10 10.02 -19.93
CA CYS A 256 9.19 9.65 -21.00
C CYS A 256 9.95 9.04 -22.18
N THR A 257 9.37 8.00 -22.76
CA THR A 257 9.94 7.33 -23.95
C THR A 257 9.61 8.06 -25.25
N GLY A 258 8.63 8.97 -25.22
CA GLY A 258 8.04 9.59 -26.41
C GLY A 258 7.05 8.71 -27.17
N ALA A 259 6.86 7.46 -26.74
CA ALA A 259 6.00 6.48 -27.41
C ALA A 259 4.85 5.97 -26.52
N ASN A 260 4.89 6.22 -25.22
CA ASN A 260 3.89 5.79 -24.26
C ASN A 260 3.44 6.98 -23.39
N PRO A 261 2.14 7.16 -23.12
CA PRO A 261 1.64 8.25 -22.28
C PRO A 261 1.90 8.06 -20.78
N HIS A 262 2.22 6.84 -20.35
CA HIS A 262 2.60 6.54 -18.97
C HIS A 262 4.11 6.64 -18.77
N CYS A 263 4.51 7.10 -17.59
CA CYS A 263 5.90 7.02 -17.17
C CYS A 263 6.33 5.54 -17.10
N PRO A 264 7.57 5.18 -17.48
CA PRO A 264 8.08 3.82 -17.29
C PRO A 264 7.94 3.34 -15.84
N ALA A 265 7.97 2.02 -15.65
CA ALA A 265 7.98 1.43 -14.32
C ALA A 265 9.16 1.97 -13.50
N ASN A 266 8.91 2.19 -12.21
CA ASN A 266 9.88 2.69 -11.26
C ASN A 266 11.10 1.76 -11.16
N VAL A 267 12.29 2.34 -11.29
CA VAL A 267 13.57 1.66 -11.11
C VAL A 267 14.37 2.32 -9.98
N TYR A 268 15.15 1.51 -9.27
CA TYR A 268 15.90 1.95 -8.10
C TYR A 268 17.31 1.36 -8.08
N LEU A 269 18.17 1.92 -7.23
CA LEU A 269 19.53 1.42 -7.03
C LEU A 269 19.50 -0.01 -6.50
N HIS A 270 20.48 -0.82 -6.95
CA HIS A 270 20.60 -2.20 -6.51
C HIS A 270 20.76 -2.31 -4.99
N ASP A 271 20.21 -3.39 -4.44
CA ASP A 271 20.28 -3.68 -3.01
C ASP A 271 21.76 -3.75 -2.54
N GLY A 272 22.03 -3.15 -1.37
CA GLY A 272 23.37 -3.05 -0.80
C GLY A 272 24.15 -1.80 -1.19
N HIS A 273 23.62 -0.93 -2.06
CA HIS A 273 24.23 0.38 -2.30
C HIS A 273 24.17 1.25 -1.03
N ALA A 274 25.27 1.90 -0.67
CA ALA A 274 25.33 2.75 0.52
C ALA A 274 24.46 4.01 0.37
N CYS A 275 23.77 4.39 1.43
CA CYS A 275 22.94 5.59 1.52
C CYS A 275 23.09 6.26 2.91
N HIS A 276 22.60 7.49 3.07
CA HIS A 276 22.79 8.31 4.29
C HIS A 276 24.24 8.37 4.82
N SER A 277 25.20 8.73 3.96
CA SER A 277 26.58 8.96 4.41
C SER A 277 27.21 7.78 5.18
N VAL A 278 26.97 6.55 4.68
CA VAL A 278 27.59 5.25 5.05
C VAL A 278 26.88 4.43 6.15
N ASP A 279 25.87 4.95 6.84
CA ASP A 279 25.16 4.23 7.92
C ASP A 279 23.88 3.49 7.48
N GLY A 280 23.59 3.45 6.18
CA GLY A 280 22.45 2.74 5.62
C GLY A 280 22.75 2.08 4.26
N TYR A 281 21.92 1.12 3.90
CA TYR A 281 21.99 0.40 2.63
C TYR A 281 20.62 0.38 1.95
N CYS A 282 20.63 0.56 0.63
CA CYS A 282 19.44 0.44 -0.20
C CYS A 282 18.93 -0.99 -0.17
N TYR A 283 17.62 -1.13 0.00
CA TYR A 283 16.92 -2.40 -0.13
C TYR A 283 15.52 -2.14 -0.67
N ASN A 284 15.20 -2.69 -1.85
CA ASN A 284 13.93 -2.45 -2.56
C ASN A 284 13.61 -0.95 -2.72
N GLY A 285 14.61 -0.14 -3.06
CA GLY A 285 14.47 1.29 -3.31
C GLY A 285 14.28 2.16 -2.06
N ILE A 286 14.35 1.57 -0.87
CA ILE A 286 14.30 2.27 0.42
C ILE A 286 15.71 2.26 1.03
N CYS A 287 16.15 3.42 1.53
CA CYS A 287 17.36 3.47 2.35
C CYS A 287 17.07 2.91 3.75
N GLN A 288 17.54 1.70 4.02
CA GLN A 288 17.38 1.04 5.30
C GLN A 288 18.60 1.29 6.18
N ASN A 289 18.37 1.70 7.42
CA ASN A 289 19.40 1.69 8.47
C ASN A 289 18.96 0.74 9.60
N HIS A 290 19.90 0.40 10.48
CA HIS A 290 19.66 -0.61 11.51
C HIS A 290 18.54 -0.22 12.48
N GLU A 291 18.40 1.07 12.79
CA GLU A 291 17.34 1.60 13.65
C GLU A 291 15.97 1.45 12.99
N GLN A 292 15.86 1.82 11.71
CA GLN A 292 14.64 1.72 10.92
C GLN A 292 14.21 0.26 10.75
N GLN A 293 15.15 -0.67 10.55
CA GLN A 293 14.85 -2.11 10.53
C GLN A 293 14.32 -2.60 11.88
N CYS A 294 14.89 -2.15 12.99
CA CYS A 294 14.37 -2.51 14.32
C CYS A 294 12.97 -1.97 14.56
N ILE A 295 12.69 -0.74 14.14
CA ILE A 295 11.35 -0.16 14.23
C ILE A 295 10.35 -0.91 13.35
N THR A 296 10.73 -1.29 12.13
CA THR A 296 9.86 -2.09 11.24
C THR A 296 9.57 -3.47 11.81
N LEU A 297 10.57 -4.12 12.43
CA LEU A 297 10.41 -5.48 12.97
C LEU A 297 9.71 -5.52 14.35
N TRP A 298 9.91 -4.49 15.19
CA TRP A 298 9.53 -4.53 16.61
C TRP A 298 8.72 -3.31 17.09
N GLY A 299 8.39 -2.39 16.20
CA GLY A 299 7.58 -1.20 16.47
C GLY A 299 8.37 0.04 16.96
N PRO A 300 7.68 1.19 17.15
CA PRO A 300 8.31 2.49 17.39
C PRO A 300 9.17 2.62 18.66
N ALA A 301 9.05 1.69 19.61
CA ALA A 301 9.83 1.69 20.86
C ALA A 301 11.06 0.76 20.82
N ALA A 302 11.39 0.19 19.66
CA ALA A 302 12.55 -0.66 19.47
C ALA A 302 13.85 0.16 19.48
N LEU A 303 14.87 -0.30 20.21
CA LEU A 303 16.18 0.35 20.32
C LEU A 303 17.31 -0.65 20.00
N ILE A 304 18.50 -0.15 19.62
CA ILE A 304 19.71 -0.97 19.45
C ILE A 304 20.54 -0.90 20.74
N PRO A 305 20.83 -2.02 21.45
CA PRO A 305 21.71 -2.00 22.61
C PRO A 305 23.18 -1.76 22.19
N TYR A 306 23.89 -0.88 22.91
CA TYR A 306 25.33 -0.60 22.73
C TYR A 306 26.25 -1.84 22.82
N ARG A 307 25.78 -2.96 23.40
CA ARG A 307 26.56 -4.21 23.46
C ARG A 307 26.53 -5.02 22.16
N CYS A 308 25.48 -4.87 21.34
CA CYS A 308 25.35 -5.58 20.07
C CYS A 308 26.09 -4.87 18.92
N SER A 309 26.33 -3.56 19.04
CA SER A 309 27.04 -2.76 18.03
C SER A 309 28.54 -3.04 17.91
N LYS A 310 29.11 -3.93 18.74
CA LYS A 310 30.55 -4.26 18.76
C LYS A 310 30.91 -5.65 18.19
N MET A 311 29.94 -6.42 17.71
CA MET A 311 30.23 -7.71 17.06
C MET A 311 30.60 -7.46 15.59
N SER A 312 31.76 -7.97 15.18
CA SER A 312 32.39 -7.70 13.88
C SER A 312 31.50 -8.03 12.69
N VAL A 313 31.43 -7.08 11.76
CA VAL A 313 30.79 -7.15 10.44
C VAL A 313 31.52 -8.18 9.57
N GLU A 314 31.24 -9.46 9.78
CA GLU A 314 31.68 -10.51 8.85
C GLU A 314 30.47 -11.29 8.34
N LYS A 315 30.13 -10.97 7.07
CA LYS A 315 29.24 -11.69 6.14
C LYS A 315 27.77 -11.24 6.16
N ALA A 316 27.47 -10.41 5.16
CA ALA A 316 26.20 -9.77 4.83
C ALA A 316 25.11 -10.74 4.33
N THR A 317 24.68 -11.73 5.13
CA THR A 317 23.55 -12.59 4.74
C THR A 317 22.44 -12.73 5.79
N ASP A 318 22.58 -12.16 6.99
CA ASP A 318 21.52 -12.24 8.02
C ASP A 318 21.54 -11.02 8.96
N TRP A 319 20.82 -9.98 8.56
CA TRP A 319 20.67 -8.74 9.33
C TRP A 319 19.56 -8.83 10.41
N LEU A 320 18.80 -9.93 10.44
CA LEU A 320 17.66 -10.18 11.34
C LEU A 320 18.01 -10.41 12.83
N LYS A 321 19.29 -10.46 13.21
CA LYS A 321 19.71 -11.03 14.50
C LYS A 321 19.75 -10.07 15.71
N TRP A 322 19.35 -8.80 15.59
CA TRP A 322 19.81 -7.77 16.55
C TRP A 322 18.80 -6.76 17.11
N CYS A 323 17.49 -6.94 16.90
CA CYS A 323 16.48 -5.97 17.35
C CYS A 323 15.64 -6.50 18.54
N TYR A 324 15.17 -5.63 19.45
CA TYR A 324 14.40 -6.03 20.65
C TYR A 324 13.28 -5.05 21.06
N TYR A 325 12.28 -5.56 21.81
CA TYR A 325 11.21 -4.80 22.46
C TYR A 325 11.16 -5.11 23.97
N GLN A 326 10.88 -4.10 24.79
CA GLN A 326 10.80 -4.07 26.27
C GLN A 326 11.01 -5.38 27.07
N SER A 327 12.02 -5.38 27.95
CA SER A 327 12.26 -6.24 29.12
C SER A 327 12.58 -7.74 28.93
N SER A 328 12.66 -8.25 27.70
CA SER A 328 13.09 -9.65 27.45
C SER A 328 14.44 -9.69 26.71
N PHE A 329 15.53 -9.96 27.43
CA PHE A 329 16.87 -10.10 26.85
C PHE A 329 17.03 -11.41 26.08
N HIS A 330 16.63 -11.47 24.80
CA HIS A 330 16.96 -12.60 23.93
C HIS A 330 17.42 -12.12 22.56
N CYS A 331 18.74 -12.10 22.33
CA CYS A 331 19.29 -12.14 20.98
C CYS A 331 19.06 -13.56 20.46
N ARG A 332 18.14 -13.75 19.50
CA ARG A 332 18.09 -15.03 18.78
C ARG A 332 19.14 -14.99 17.66
N ILE A 333 20.08 -15.92 17.75
CA ILE A 333 21.05 -16.26 16.70
C ILE A 333 20.34 -16.97 15.56
#